data_AF-A0A0E0HXP3-F1
#
_entry.id   AF-A0A0E0HXP3-F1
#
_cell.length_a   1.000
_cell.length_b   1.000
_cell.length_c   1.000
_cell.angle_alpha   90.00
_cell.angle_beta   90.00
_cell.angle_gamma   90.00
#
_symmetry.space_group_name_H-M   'P 1'
#
loop_
_entity.id
_entity.type
_entity.pdbx_description
1 polymer ?
#
loop_
_entity_poly.entity_id
_entity_poly.type
_entity_poly.pdbx_seq_one_letter_code
_entity_poly.pdbx_strand_id
1 'polypeptide(L)'
;MALPDDVLAAVLRRLPPRGIAASRCVCKEWRSLVDGRRLLRADLLPLSLAGILLNYDSTWFTQFLSRPTAAAAVSCRLDYTVPPPPAYIYVKDHCNGLLLLLREDGSSCPRPITIIIPYLQPWAVGCNENEYLVFDPTRSPNYELFMVPKVPYKLREEEECEECEWPPSTLILPVFSSKTGSWEERAFDREGDAAGTLPAMVGSTPFCDHQCGYWRGALYVCFSDCFVMRYQLESTP
;
A
#
# COMPACT_ATOMS: atom_id res chain seq x y z
N MET A 1 30.26 26.39 22.06
CA MET A 1 30.85 26.44 20.70
C MET A 1 29.93 25.62 19.81
N ALA A 2 29.30 26.23 18.80
CA ALA A 2 28.36 25.52 17.93
C ALA A 2 29.13 24.61 16.96
N LEU A 3 28.62 23.40 16.72
CA LEU A 3 29.21 22.47 15.76
C LEU A 3 29.04 23.05 14.33
N PRO A 4 30.08 23.02 13.46
CA PRO A 4 29.93 23.48 12.09
C PRO A 4 28.90 22.65 11.31
N ASP A 5 28.14 23.31 10.43
CA ASP A 5 27.05 22.70 9.63
C ASP A 5 27.52 21.49 8.82
N ASP A 6 28.73 21.52 8.24
CA ASP A 6 29.24 20.39 7.45
C ASP A 6 29.51 19.16 8.30
N VAL A 7 29.97 19.36 9.54
CA VAL A 7 30.22 18.27 10.49
C VAL A 7 28.88 17.71 10.97
N LEU A 8 27.92 18.58 11.30
CA LEU A 8 26.57 18.14 11.68
C LEU A 8 25.90 17.35 10.54
N ALA A 9 25.97 17.85 9.29
CA ALA A 9 25.45 17.15 8.12
C ALA A 9 26.12 15.79 7.92
N ALA A 10 27.44 15.68 8.13
CA ALA A 10 28.17 14.42 8.04
C ALA A 10 27.74 13.41 9.12
N VAL A 11 27.43 13.88 10.33
CA VAL A 11 26.87 13.04 11.40
C VAL A 11 25.46 12.58 11.04
N LEU A 12 24.58 13.49 10.62
CA LEU A 12 23.20 13.17 10.25
C LEU A 12 23.14 12.18 9.08
N ARG A 13 24.02 12.27 8.08
CA ARG A 13 24.10 11.31 6.96
C ARG A 13 24.38 9.87 7.38
N ARG A 14 24.91 9.65 8.58
CA ARG A 14 25.17 8.29 9.11
C ARG A 14 23.94 7.69 9.80
N LEU A 15 22.91 8.48 10.04
CA LEU A 15 21.66 7.98 10.61
C LEU A 15 20.86 7.23 9.55
N PRO A 16 20.05 6.23 9.94
CA PRO A 16 19.04 5.67 9.05
C PRO A 16 18.04 6.77 8.63
N PRO A 17 17.32 6.63 7.51
CA PRO A 17 16.42 7.67 7.01
C PRO A 17 15.40 8.16 8.06
N ARG A 18 14.85 7.25 8.87
CA ARG A 18 13.98 7.59 10.01
C ARG A 18 14.66 8.52 11.04
N GLY A 19 15.94 8.30 11.33
CA GLY A 19 16.72 9.13 12.25
C GLY A 19 16.99 10.53 11.68
N ILE A 20 17.22 10.63 10.37
CA ILE A 20 17.34 11.92 9.67
C ILE A 20 15.98 12.66 9.70
N ALA A 21 14.87 11.95 9.48
CA ALA A 21 13.53 12.52 9.54
C ALA A 21 13.17 13.02 10.95
N ALA A 22 13.53 12.28 11.99
CA ALA A 22 13.37 12.72 13.38
C ALA A 22 14.24 13.96 13.68
N SER A 23 15.49 13.98 13.19
CA SER A 23 16.42 15.10 13.33
C SER A 23 15.87 16.39 12.70
N ARG A 24 15.16 16.28 11.56
CA ARG A 24 14.47 17.39 10.88
C ARG A 24 13.38 18.04 11.74
N CYS A 25 12.84 17.34 12.74
CA CYS A 25 11.79 17.83 13.63
C CYS A 25 12.33 18.52 14.90
N VAL A 26 13.64 18.48 15.16
CA VAL A 26 14.26 19.00 16.39
C VAL A 26 14.18 20.53 16.48
N CYS A 27 14.69 21.24 15.47
CA CYS A 27 14.65 22.71 15.40
C CYS A 27 14.69 23.23 13.96
N LYS A 28 14.57 24.55 13.78
CA LYS A 28 14.53 25.19 12.46
C LYS A 28 15.87 25.08 11.72
N GLU A 29 16.98 25.18 12.45
CA GLU A 29 18.34 25.09 11.92
C GLU A 29 18.61 23.68 11.36
N TRP A 30 18.27 22.65 12.14
CA TRP A 30 18.40 21.26 11.72
C TRP A 30 17.50 20.95 10.53
N ARG A 31 16.27 21.45 10.52
CA ARG A 31 15.37 21.35 9.36
C ARG A 31 15.97 21.99 8.12
N SER A 32 16.45 23.22 8.22
CA SER A 32 17.08 23.95 7.11
C SER A 32 18.31 23.23 6.58
N LEU A 33 19.11 22.63 7.48
CA LEU A 33 20.30 21.87 7.11
C LEU A 33 19.94 20.56 6.40
N VAL A 34 18.97 19.80 6.93
CA VAL A 34 18.45 18.58 6.29
C VAL A 34 17.86 18.87 4.91
N ASP A 35 17.02 19.90 4.80
CA ASP A 35 16.34 20.28 3.55
C ASP A 35 17.33 20.88 2.54
N GLY A 36 18.18 21.81 2.97
CA GLY A 36 19.17 22.49 2.13
C GLY A 36 20.29 21.58 1.63
N ARG A 37 20.67 20.56 2.40
CA ARG A 37 21.65 19.53 1.98
C ARG A 37 20.98 18.29 1.38
N ARG A 38 19.65 18.26 1.24
CA ARG A 38 18.87 17.13 0.69
C ARG A 38 19.23 15.79 1.35
N LEU A 39 19.39 15.79 2.68
CA LEU A 39 19.79 14.58 3.43
C LEU A 39 18.68 13.53 3.46
N LEU A 40 17.43 13.96 3.33
CA LEU A 40 16.31 13.09 3.05
C LEU A 40 16.12 12.99 1.54
N ARG A 41 15.99 11.76 1.06
CA ARG A 41 15.56 11.43 -0.30
C ARG A 41 14.15 11.97 -0.54
N ALA A 42 14.05 13.17 -1.11
CA ALA A 42 12.77 13.77 -1.49
C ALA A 42 12.04 12.93 -2.57
N ASP A 43 12.76 12.05 -3.27
CA ASP A 43 12.26 11.03 -4.19
C ASP A 43 11.56 9.86 -3.50
N LEU A 44 11.86 9.61 -2.23
CA LEU A 44 11.31 8.47 -1.49
C LEU A 44 10.38 8.89 -0.35
N LEU A 45 10.60 10.06 0.25
CA LEU A 45 9.81 10.51 1.39
C LEU A 45 8.77 11.55 0.96
N PRO A 46 7.48 11.34 1.26
CA PRO A 46 6.47 12.37 1.05
C PRO A 46 6.69 13.52 2.04
N LEU A 47 7.56 14.46 1.66
CA LEU A 47 7.88 15.67 2.43
C LEU A 47 6.77 16.73 2.35
N SER A 48 5.86 16.58 1.38
CA SER A 48 4.67 17.40 1.19
C SER A 48 3.52 16.54 0.65
N LEU A 49 2.29 16.92 0.99
CA LEU A 49 1.09 16.33 0.39
C LEU A 49 0.86 16.97 -0.99
N ALA A 50 0.99 16.17 -2.04
CA ALA A 50 0.78 16.63 -3.42
C ALA A 50 -0.71 16.78 -3.77
N GLY A 51 -1.56 15.91 -3.22
CA GLY A 51 -2.98 15.87 -3.54
C GLY A 51 -3.70 14.64 -3.00
N ILE A 52 -4.95 14.47 -3.43
CA ILE A 52 -5.86 13.38 -3.06
C ILE A 52 -6.28 12.65 -4.34
N LEU A 53 -6.31 11.31 -4.29
CA LEU A 53 -6.82 10.46 -5.37
C LEU A 53 -8.24 10.01 -5.05
N LEU A 54 -9.15 10.11 -6.01
CA LEU A 54 -10.55 9.74 -5.87
C LEU A 54 -10.96 8.73 -6.93
N ASN A 55 -11.42 7.57 -6.49
CA ASN A 55 -12.08 6.58 -7.33
C ASN A 55 -13.59 6.80 -7.25
N TYR A 56 -14.22 6.96 -8.41
CA TYR A 56 -15.68 7.05 -8.50
C TYR A 56 -16.22 5.78 -9.16
N ASP A 57 -17.14 5.09 -8.48
CA ASP A 57 -17.76 3.85 -8.94
C ASP A 57 -18.42 4.00 -10.32
N SER A 58 -18.94 5.19 -10.63
CA SER A 58 -19.62 5.45 -11.90
C SER A 58 -18.67 5.70 -13.07
N THR A 59 -17.37 5.93 -12.85
CA THR A 59 -16.49 6.42 -13.91
C THR A 59 -15.31 5.52 -14.26
N TRP A 60 -15.06 4.40 -13.57
CA TRP A 60 -13.97 3.45 -13.90
C TRP A 60 -12.57 4.10 -14.11
N PHE A 61 -12.33 5.29 -13.57
CA PHE A 61 -11.03 5.97 -13.60
C PHE A 61 -10.80 6.80 -12.33
N THR A 62 -9.54 6.91 -11.92
CA THR A 62 -9.12 7.72 -10.77
C THR A 62 -8.93 9.19 -11.15
N GLN A 63 -9.45 10.10 -10.32
CA GLN A 63 -9.21 11.55 -10.40
C GLN A 63 -8.14 11.97 -9.38
N PHE A 64 -7.30 12.94 -9.75
CA PHE A 64 -6.31 13.54 -8.84
C PHE A 64 -6.64 15.00 -8.55
N LEU A 65 -6.79 15.32 -7.27
CA LEU A 65 -7.03 16.66 -6.74
C LEU A 65 -5.76 17.20 -6.11
N SER A 66 -5.12 18.20 -6.72
CA SER A 66 -3.89 18.83 -6.22
C SER A 66 -4.17 20.10 -5.41
N ARG A 67 -3.18 20.56 -4.65
CA ARG A 67 -3.27 21.84 -3.92
C ARG A 67 -3.12 23.03 -4.89
N PRO A 68 -4.00 24.05 -4.87
CA PRO A 68 -4.00 25.15 -5.86
C PRO A 68 -2.70 25.96 -5.99
N THR A 69 -1.88 25.98 -4.93
CA THR A 69 -0.61 26.69 -4.88
C THR A 69 0.52 25.96 -5.62
N ALA A 70 0.34 24.68 -5.96
CA ALA A 70 1.09 24.00 -6.99
C ALA A 70 0.37 24.27 -8.31
N ALA A 71 0.98 25.03 -9.22
CA ALA A 71 0.36 25.58 -10.42
C ALA A 71 -0.06 24.54 -11.51
N ALA A 72 -0.50 23.34 -11.13
CA ALA A 72 -0.84 22.26 -12.04
C ALA A 72 -2.17 21.59 -11.66
N ALA A 73 -3.18 21.92 -12.46
CA ALA A 73 -4.39 21.17 -12.83
C ALA A 73 -5.24 20.53 -11.71
N VAL A 74 -6.50 20.97 -11.64
CA VAL A 74 -7.58 20.45 -10.77
C VAL A 74 -8.21 19.15 -11.31
N SER A 75 -7.76 18.64 -12.45
CA SER A 75 -8.17 17.32 -12.96
C SER A 75 -7.11 16.76 -13.89
N CYS A 76 -6.27 15.85 -13.37
CA CYS A 76 -5.36 15.03 -14.17
C CYS A 76 -5.88 13.60 -14.12
N ARG A 77 -6.68 13.27 -15.13
CA ARG A 77 -7.09 11.92 -15.43
C ARG A 77 -5.82 11.06 -15.63
N LEU A 78 -5.69 9.96 -14.89
CA LEU A 78 -4.44 9.18 -14.84
C LEU A 78 -4.15 8.41 -16.14
N ASP A 79 -5.19 8.17 -16.95
CA ASP A 79 -5.16 7.52 -18.27
C ASP A 79 -4.26 8.24 -19.29
N TYR A 80 -4.05 9.55 -19.17
CA TYR A 80 -3.10 10.29 -20.03
C TYR A 80 -1.63 10.00 -19.74
N THR A 81 -1.30 9.41 -18.59
CA THR A 81 0.08 9.20 -18.15
C THR A 81 0.68 7.87 -18.59
N VAL A 82 -0.14 6.93 -19.10
CA VAL A 82 0.34 5.59 -19.47
C VAL A 82 -0.07 5.23 -20.90
N PRO A 83 0.86 5.27 -21.87
CA PRO A 83 0.61 4.80 -23.24
C PRO A 83 0.38 3.27 -23.29
N PRO A 84 -0.40 2.74 -24.26
CA PRO A 84 -1.35 3.39 -25.17
C PRO A 84 -2.83 3.31 -24.68
N PRO A 85 -3.74 4.18 -25.18
CA PRO A 85 -5.18 4.17 -24.85
C PRO A 85 -6.03 3.22 -25.72
N PRO A 86 -7.28 2.88 -25.29
CA PRO A 86 -7.93 3.30 -24.05
C PRO A 86 -7.94 2.15 -23.03
N ALA A 87 -7.04 2.22 -22.06
CA ALA A 87 -7.11 1.35 -20.89
C ALA A 87 -7.65 2.17 -19.71
N TYR A 88 -8.67 1.66 -19.03
CA TYR A 88 -9.17 2.26 -17.80
C TYR A 88 -8.12 2.03 -16.71
N ILE A 89 -7.68 3.12 -16.06
CA ILE A 89 -6.68 3.05 -14.98
C ILE A 89 -7.37 3.40 -13.66
N TYR A 90 -7.30 2.45 -12.74
CA TYR A 90 -7.88 2.53 -11.41
C TYR A 90 -6.78 2.36 -10.36
N VAL A 91 -6.67 3.28 -9.41
CA VAL A 91 -5.76 3.13 -8.26
C VAL A 91 -6.40 2.16 -7.28
N LYS A 92 -5.84 0.96 -7.17
CA LYS A 92 -6.33 -0.10 -6.28
C LYS A 92 -5.89 0.11 -4.83
N ASP A 93 -4.67 0.57 -4.63
CA ASP A 93 -4.12 0.86 -3.30
C ASP A 93 -3.02 1.93 -3.38
N HIS A 94 -2.64 2.47 -2.24
CA HIS A 94 -1.56 3.44 -2.09
C HIS A 94 -0.81 3.27 -0.76
N CYS A 95 0.49 3.50 -0.74
CA CYS A 95 1.26 3.46 0.50
C CYS A 95 2.50 4.37 0.41
N ASN A 96 2.59 5.36 1.31
CA ASN A 96 3.69 6.32 1.41
C ASN A 96 4.18 6.92 0.08
N GLY A 97 3.24 7.20 -0.84
CA GLY A 97 3.51 7.82 -2.14
C GLY A 97 3.66 6.86 -3.31
N LEU A 98 3.72 5.54 -3.06
CA LEU A 98 3.57 4.53 -4.12
C LEU A 98 2.09 4.24 -4.38
N LEU A 99 1.76 3.95 -5.63
CA LEU A 99 0.41 3.64 -6.11
C LEU A 99 0.40 2.25 -6.74
N LEU A 100 -0.56 1.44 -6.35
CA LEU A 100 -0.90 0.18 -7.01
C LEU A 100 -2.01 0.45 -8.02
N LEU A 101 -1.72 0.27 -9.31
CA LEU A 101 -2.68 0.54 -10.39
C LEU A 101 -3.23 -0.77 -10.96
N LEU A 102 -4.55 -0.81 -11.13
CA LEU A 102 -5.26 -1.79 -11.93
C LEU A 102 -5.52 -1.17 -13.32
N ARG A 103 -5.21 -1.95 -14.35
CA ARG A 103 -5.46 -1.59 -15.75
C ARG A 103 -6.44 -2.59 -16.32
N GLU A 104 -7.52 -2.10 -16.92
CA GLU A 104 -8.49 -2.94 -17.61
C GLU A 104 -8.41 -2.66 -19.12
N ASP A 105 -8.11 -3.70 -19.91
CA ASP A 105 -7.84 -3.59 -21.35
C ASP A 105 -9.05 -3.96 -22.24
N GLY A 106 -10.26 -4.01 -21.67
CA GLY A 106 -11.49 -4.31 -22.41
C GLY A 106 -11.58 -5.75 -22.94
N SER A 107 -10.59 -6.60 -22.68
CA SER A 107 -10.72 -8.05 -22.79
C SER A 107 -11.29 -8.59 -21.47
N SER A 108 -12.19 -9.58 -21.52
CA SER A 108 -12.93 -10.15 -20.38
C SER A 108 -12.06 -10.81 -19.29
N CYS A 109 -10.76 -10.55 -19.29
CA CYS A 109 -9.81 -10.95 -18.27
C CYS A 109 -8.97 -9.71 -17.94
N PRO A 110 -9.08 -9.13 -16.73
CA PRO A 110 -8.22 -8.01 -16.35
C PRO A 110 -6.76 -8.47 -16.46
N ARG A 111 -6.02 -7.92 -17.42
CA ARG A 111 -4.56 -8.10 -17.49
C ARG A 111 -3.93 -7.16 -16.47
N PRO A 112 -3.35 -7.65 -15.37
CA PRO A 112 -2.66 -6.77 -14.44
C PRO A 112 -1.36 -6.35 -15.11
N ILE A 113 -1.07 -5.04 -15.18
CA ILE A 113 0.27 -4.42 -15.06
C ILE A 113 0.09 -2.91 -15.30
N THR A 114 0.46 -2.09 -14.31
CA THR A 114 1.43 -0.99 -14.42
C THR A 114 1.64 -0.41 -13.02
N ILE A 115 2.65 -0.88 -12.32
CA ILE A 115 3.28 -0.12 -11.24
C ILE A 115 4.27 0.84 -11.93
N ILE A 116 4.28 2.13 -11.60
CA ILE A 116 5.50 2.93 -11.77
C ILE A 116 6.43 2.40 -10.66
N ILE A 117 7.23 1.32 -10.74
CA ILE A 117 8.05 0.63 -11.78
C ILE A 117 8.09 -0.91 -11.43
N PRO A 118 8.74 -1.80 -12.22
CA PRO A 118 8.38 -2.42 -13.50
C PRO A 118 7.68 -3.80 -13.34
N TYR A 119 6.91 -4.19 -14.38
CA TYR A 119 6.48 -5.55 -14.74
C TYR A 119 6.59 -6.63 -13.66
N LEU A 120 5.50 -6.82 -12.92
CA LEU A 120 5.22 -8.09 -12.27
C LEU A 120 4.30 -8.91 -13.16
N GLN A 121 4.79 -10.07 -13.60
CA GLN A 121 3.93 -11.12 -14.15
C GLN A 121 3.09 -11.68 -12.97
N PRO A 122 1.77 -11.53 -12.99
CA PRO A 122 0.92 -12.17 -12.00
C PRO A 122 0.89 -13.67 -12.31
N TRP A 123 1.20 -14.47 -11.29
CA TRP A 123 0.67 -15.82 -11.13
C TRP A 123 -0.84 -15.83 -11.43
N ALA A 124 -1.28 -16.86 -12.14
CA ALA A 124 -2.68 -17.07 -12.47
C ALA A 124 -3.44 -17.52 -11.22
N VAL A 125 -4.08 -16.62 -10.49
CA VAL A 125 -4.99 -16.99 -9.40
C VAL A 125 -6.30 -16.21 -9.44
N GLY A 126 -7.36 -16.96 -9.13
CA GLY A 126 -8.75 -16.61 -9.31
C GLY A 126 -9.18 -15.37 -8.51
N CYS A 127 -10.36 -14.89 -8.88
CA CYS A 127 -10.94 -13.58 -8.57
C CYS A 127 -11.25 -13.27 -7.07
N ASN A 128 -10.62 -13.95 -6.10
CA ASN A 128 -11.02 -13.94 -4.69
C ASN A 128 -9.96 -13.38 -3.71
N GLU A 129 -8.87 -12.78 -4.18
CA GLU A 129 -7.82 -12.20 -3.31
C GLU A 129 -7.70 -10.68 -3.51
N ASN A 130 -7.25 -9.98 -2.46
CA ASN A 130 -6.97 -8.55 -2.46
C ASN A 130 -5.47 -8.30 -2.26
N GLU A 131 -4.88 -7.53 -3.17
CA GLU A 131 -3.47 -7.12 -3.12
C GLU A 131 -3.32 -5.82 -2.32
N TYR A 132 -2.51 -5.85 -1.27
CA TYR A 132 -2.22 -4.71 -0.41
C TYR A 132 -0.75 -4.29 -0.52
N LEU A 133 -0.52 -3.00 -0.73
CA LEU A 133 0.81 -2.41 -0.93
C LEU A 133 1.39 -1.93 0.40
N VAL A 134 2.59 -2.40 0.71
CA VAL A 134 3.35 -1.93 1.86
C VAL A 134 4.66 -1.33 1.39
N PHE A 135 4.85 -0.06 1.74
CA PHE A 135 6.07 0.66 1.43
C PHE A 135 6.41 1.62 2.58
N ASP A 136 7.59 1.47 3.17
CA ASP A 136 8.13 2.42 4.14
C ASP A 136 9.47 2.98 3.64
N PRO A 137 9.46 4.16 3.00
CA PRO A 137 10.67 4.79 2.49
C PRO A 137 11.66 5.18 3.59
N THR A 138 11.22 5.23 4.86
CA THR A 138 12.12 5.50 5.99
C THR A 138 12.96 4.29 6.38
N ARG A 139 12.56 3.09 5.94
CA ARG A 139 13.20 1.81 6.26
C ARG A 139 13.96 1.23 5.07
N SER A 140 13.34 1.21 3.90
CA SER A 140 13.86 0.52 2.71
C SER A 140 13.37 1.22 1.45
N PRO A 141 14.18 1.25 0.36
CA PRO A 141 13.69 1.68 -0.95
C PRO A 141 12.79 0.62 -1.62
N ASN A 142 12.64 -0.56 -0.99
CA ASN A 142 11.87 -1.68 -1.51
C ASN A 142 10.44 -1.69 -0.94
N TYR A 143 9.49 -2.16 -1.73
CA TYR A 143 8.11 -2.38 -1.35
C TYR A 143 7.79 -3.88 -1.28
N GLU A 144 6.71 -4.20 -0.58
CA GLU A 144 6.12 -5.54 -0.53
C GLU A 144 4.66 -5.47 -0.96
N LEU A 145 4.17 -6.53 -1.62
CA LEU A 145 2.74 -6.72 -1.94
C LEU A 145 2.23 -7.97 -1.24
N PHE A 146 1.11 -7.83 -0.52
CA PHE A 146 0.49 -8.91 0.23
C PHE A 146 -0.80 -9.35 -0.47
N MET A 147 -0.98 -10.64 -0.68
CA MET A 147 -2.22 -11.18 -1.24
C MET A 147 -3.06 -11.75 -0.11
N VAL A 148 -4.08 -11.00 0.29
CA VAL A 148 -4.94 -11.34 1.42
C VAL A 148 -6.26 -11.90 0.88
N PRO A 149 -6.69 -13.07 1.36
CA PRO A 149 -7.93 -13.69 0.88
C PRO A 149 -9.16 -12.86 1.26
N LYS A 150 -10.13 -12.80 0.34
CA LYS A 150 -11.46 -12.24 0.61
C LYS A 150 -12.38 -13.31 1.17
N VAL A 151 -13.28 -12.90 2.06
CA VAL A 151 -14.46 -13.71 2.37
C VAL A 151 -15.37 -13.72 1.13
N PRO A 152 -15.75 -14.89 0.60
CA PRO A 152 -16.57 -14.97 -0.59
C PRO A 152 -17.99 -14.45 -0.32
N TYR A 153 -18.51 -13.64 -1.24
CA TYR A 153 -19.87 -13.13 -1.18
C TYR A 153 -20.93 -14.21 -1.47
N LYS A 154 -20.59 -15.21 -2.30
CA LYS A 154 -21.42 -16.38 -2.56
C LYS A 154 -20.53 -17.61 -2.66
N LEU A 155 -20.94 -18.69 -2.00
CA LEU A 155 -20.39 -20.02 -2.25
C LEU A 155 -20.96 -20.53 -3.57
N ARG A 156 -20.18 -21.32 -4.30
CA ARG A 156 -20.73 -22.08 -5.42
C ARG A 156 -21.70 -23.12 -4.87
N GLU A 157 -22.73 -23.49 -5.63
CA GLU A 157 -23.78 -24.42 -5.19
C GLU A 157 -23.24 -25.80 -4.75
N GLU A 158 -21.99 -26.11 -5.12
CA GLU A 158 -21.27 -27.36 -4.81
C GLU A 158 -20.22 -27.20 -3.68
N GLU A 159 -19.98 -26.00 -3.16
CA GLU A 159 -18.99 -25.72 -2.11
C GLU A 159 -19.65 -25.66 -0.73
N GLU A 160 -19.47 -26.71 0.08
CA GLU A 160 -19.73 -26.64 1.52
C GLU A 160 -18.70 -25.70 2.17
N CYS A 161 -19.16 -24.67 2.87
CA CYS A 161 -18.26 -23.82 3.64
C CYS A 161 -17.90 -24.55 4.92
N GLU A 162 -16.63 -24.96 5.03
CA GLU A 162 -16.11 -25.54 6.27
C GLU A 162 -16.31 -24.56 7.43
N GLU A 163 -16.77 -25.06 8.58
CA GLU A 163 -16.90 -24.29 9.82
C GLU A 163 -15.51 -23.93 10.36
N CYS A 164 -14.89 -22.93 9.74
CA CYS A 164 -13.58 -22.42 10.11
C CYS A 164 -13.74 -21.06 10.78
N GLU A 165 -12.92 -20.80 11.79
CA GLU A 165 -12.79 -19.45 12.34
C GLU A 165 -12.24 -18.50 11.27
N TRP A 166 -12.81 -17.31 11.22
CA TRP A 166 -12.32 -16.21 10.39
C TRP A 166 -12.00 -14.99 11.26
N PRO A 167 -10.79 -14.41 11.11
CA PRO A 167 -9.66 -14.95 10.36
C PRO A 167 -9.13 -16.25 11.02
N PRO A 168 -8.47 -17.14 10.26
CA PRO A 168 -7.80 -18.31 10.82
C PRO A 168 -6.77 -17.91 11.89
N SER A 169 -6.44 -18.83 12.80
CA SER A 169 -5.44 -18.60 13.84
C SER A 169 -4.05 -18.31 13.26
N THR A 170 -3.67 -19.02 12.20
CA THR A 170 -2.47 -18.76 11.41
C THR A 170 -2.87 -18.62 9.95
N LEU A 171 -2.55 -17.47 9.35
CA LEU A 171 -2.82 -17.17 7.96
C LEU A 171 -1.53 -17.16 7.16
N ILE A 172 -1.44 -18.04 6.15
CA ILE A 172 -0.30 -18.07 5.23
C ILE A 172 -0.65 -17.19 4.05
N LEU A 173 0.12 -16.12 3.87
CA LEU A 173 -0.07 -15.15 2.79
C LEU A 173 1.10 -15.21 1.81
N PRO A 174 0.83 -15.23 0.50
CA PRO A 174 1.82 -14.92 -0.50
C PRO A 174 2.24 -13.43 -0.40
N VAL A 175 3.55 -13.19 -0.34
CA VAL A 175 4.14 -11.85 -0.26
C VAL A 175 5.19 -11.70 -1.35
N PHE A 176 5.01 -10.70 -2.20
CA PHE A 176 6.02 -10.29 -3.18
C PHE A 176 6.98 -9.30 -2.54
N SER A 177 8.28 -9.45 -2.76
CA SER A 177 9.28 -8.45 -2.37
C SER A 177 9.94 -7.83 -3.59
N SER A 178 9.91 -6.49 -3.70
CA SER A 178 10.63 -5.80 -4.77
C SER A 178 12.15 -5.91 -4.63
N LYS A 179 12.65 -6.31 -3.45
CA LYS A 179 14.08 -6.52 -3.19
C LYS A 179 14.60 -7.78 -3.88
N THR A 180 13.83 -8.86 -3.82
CA THR A 180 14.19 -10.17 -4.40
C THR A 180 13.60 -10.36 -5.79
N GLY A 181 12.51 -9.65 -6.11
CA GLY A 181 11.75 -9.84 -7.33
C GLY A 181 10.97 -11.16 -7.34
N SER A 182 10.70 -11.74 -6.16
CA SER A 182 10.05 -13.04 -6.02
C SER A 182 8.89 -13.01 -5.03
N TRP A 183 8.00 -13.99 -5.17
CA TRP A 183 6.94 -14.31 -4.22
C TRP A 183 7.43 -15.32 -3.19
N GLU A 184 7.04 -15.13 -1.93
CA GLU A 184 7.34 -16.01 -0.81
C GLU A 184 6.07 -16.19 0.03
N GLU A 185 5.83 -17.39 0.56
CA GLU A 185 4.76 -17.62 1.52
C GLU A 185 5.23 -17.23 2.92
N ARG A 186 4.44 -16.42 3.63
CA ARG A 186 4.73 -16.01 5.01
C ARG A 186 3.52 -16.28 5.90
N ALA A 187 3.76 -16.92 7.04
CA ALA A 187 2.74 -17.19 8.04
C ALA A 187 2.58 -15.99 8.99
N PHE A 188 1.34 -15.66 9.32
CA PHE A 188 0.96 -14.60 10.25
C PHE A 188 -0.05 -15.14 11.26
N ASP A 189 0.26 -15.00 12.53
CA ASP A 189 -0.65 -15.39 13.59
C ASP A 189 -1.65 -14.26 13.88
N ARG A 190 -2.92 -14.64 14.07
CA ARG A 190 -4.00 -13.74 14.45
C ARG A 190 -3.80 -13.27 15.89
N GLU A 191 -3.76 -11.96 16.09
CA GLU A 191 -3.80 -11.34 17.42
C GLU A 191 -5.25 -11.02 17.81
N GLY A 192 -5.72 -11.54 18.96
CA GLY A 192 -7.10 -11.35 19.45
C GLY A 192 -8.00 -12.57 19.21
N ASP A 193 -9.32 -12.38 19.25
CA ASP A 193 -10.31 -13.42 18.99
C ASP A 193 -10.69 -13.49 17.50
N ALA A 194 -11.27 -14.62 17.08
CA ALA A 194 -11.84 -14.72 15.75
C ALA A 194 -13.02 -13.75 15.64
N ALA A 195 -13.17 -13.12 14.48
CA ALA A 195 -14.29 -12.21 14.24
C ALA A 195 -15.61 -12.99 14.05
N GLY A 196 -15.52 -14.26 13.65
CA GLY A 196 -16.65 -15.18 13.59
C GLY A 196 -16.25 -16.49 12.92
N THR A 197 -17.25 -17.25 12.49
CA THR A 197 -17.06 -18.41 11.63
C THR A 197 -17.26 -18.01 10.17
N LEU A 198 -16.45 -18.55 9.26
CA LEU A 198 -16.51 -18.27 7.83
C LEU A 198 -17.93 -18.40 7.25
N PRO A 199 -18.74 -19.45 7.55
CA PRO A 199 -20.11 -19.55 7.04
C PRO A 199 -21.03 -18.40 7.47
N ALA A 200 -20.79 -17.80 8.64
CA ALA A 200 -21.59 -16.68 9.14
C ALA A 200 -21.23 -15.35 8.47
N MET A 201 -20.04 -15.26 7.86
CA MET A 201 -19.54 -14.08 7.15
C MET A 201 -19.79 -14.14 5.64
N VAL A 202 -20.02 -15.33 5.09
CA VAL A 202 -20.41 -15.51 3.69
C VAL A 202 -21.72 -14.74 3.44
N GLY A 203 -21.76 -13.98 2.34
CA GLY A 203 -22.95 -13.20 1.98
C GLY A 203 -23.00 -11.78 2.56
N SER A 204 -22.09 -11.42 3.47
CA SER A 204 -21.92 -10.03 3.89
C SER A 204 -21.47 -9.18 2.69
N THR A 205 -22.26 -8.15 2.35
CA THR A 205 -21.91 -7.18 1.31
C THR A 205 -20.74 -6.31 1.81
N PRO A 206 -19.60 -6.24 1.11
CA PRO A 206 -18.55 -5.28 1.45
C PRO A 206 -19.11 -3.86 1.34
N PHE A 207 -19.06 -3.08 2.42
CA PHE A 207 -19.50 -1.68 2.40
C PHE A 207 -18.55 -0.79 1.60
N CYS A 208 -17.28 -1.17 1.51
CA CYS A 208 -16.24 -0.52 0.70
C CYS A 208 -15.20 -1.57 0.31
N ASP A 209 -14.82 -1.58 -0.97
CA ASP A 209 -13.66 -2.37 -1.40
C ASP A 209 -12.36 -1.72 -0.90
N HIS A 210 -11.41 -2.53 -0.43
CA HIS A 210 -10.00 -2.17 -0.24
C HIS A 210 -9.65 -1.13 0.85
N GLN A 211 -10.24 -1.24 2.05
CA GLN A 211 -9.84 -0.41 3.19
C GLN A 211 -8.61 -0.97 3.93
N CYS A 212 -7.47 -0.28 3.84
CA CYS A 212 -6.27 -0.65 4.59
C CYS A 212 -5.44 0.56 5.04
N GLY A 213 -4.45 0.30 5.89
CA GLY A 213 -3.42 1.27 6.24
C GLY A 213 -2.17 0.60 6.76
N TYR A 214 -1.01 1.13 6.39
CA TYR A 214 0.27 0.71 6.96
C TYR A 214 0.70 1.69 8.04
N TRP A 215 0.97 1.19 9.24
CA TRP A 215 1.41 2.00 10.36
C TRP A 215 2.34 1.25 11.29
N ARG A 216 3.53 1.84 11.55
CA ARG A 216 4.54 1.34 12.51
C ARG A 216 4.86 -0.15 12.34
N GLY A 217 5.16 -0.58 11.11
CA GLY A 217 5.54 -1.98 10.87
C GLY A 217 4.37 -2.96 10.80
N ALA A 218 3.13 -2.48 10.86
CA ALA A 218 1.94 -3.31 10.79
C ALA A 218 1.04 -2.88 9.63
N LEU A 219 0.51 -3.87 8.92
CA LEU A 219 -0.55 -3.68 7.93
C LEU A 219 -1.90 -3.91 8.61
N TYR A 220 -2.79 -2.93 8.49
CA TYR A 220 -4.16 -3.00 8.99
C TYR A 220 -5.09 -3.17 7.80
N VAL A 221 -5.93 -4.20 7.81
CA VAL A 221 -6.90 -4.49 6.75
C VAL A 221 -8.29 -4.55 7.36
N CYS A 222 -9.21 -3.73 6.87
CA CYS A 222 -10.60 -3.69 7.30
C CYS A 222 -11.44 -4.59 6.40
N PHE A 223 -12.33 -5.37 7.02
CA PHE A 223 -13.25 -6.30 6.36
C PHE A 223 -14.71 -5.85 6.51
N SER A 224 -15.57 -6.44 5.69
CA SER A 224 -16.98 -6.08 5.49
C SER A 224 -17.79 -5.92 6.79
N ASP A 225 -17.51 -6.72 7.82
CA ASP A 225 -18.22 -6.67 9.11
C ASP A 225 -17.56 -5.73 10.13
N CYS A 226 -16.78 -4.73 9.67
CA CYS A 226 -16.11 -3.71 10.49
C CYS A 226 -15.05 -4.27 11.47
N PHE A 227 -14.54 -5.47 11.25
CA PHE A 227 -13.36 -5.95 11.96
C PHE A 227 -12.07 -5.57 11.21
N VAL A 228 -11.00 -5.34 11.97
CA VAL A 228 -9.70 -4.96 11.45
C VAL A 228 -8.70 -6.06 11.79
N MET A 229 -8.10 -6.64 10.75
CA MET A 229 -6.94 -7.51 10.91
C MET A 229 -5.67 -6.69 10.97
N ARG A 230 -4.77 -7.05 11.88
CA ARG A 230 -3.46 -6.42 12.06
C ARG A 230 -2.37 -7.46 11.79
N TYR A 231 -1.65 -7.32 10.68
CA TYR A 231 -0.50 -8.15 10.35
C TYR A 231 0.77 -7.48 10.87
N GLN A 232 1.43 -8.09 11.87
CA GLN A 232 2.78 -7.68 12.25
C GLN A 232 3.76 -8.11 11.16
N LEU A 233 4.41 -7.14 10.52
CA LEU A 233 5.44 -7.39 9.52
C LEU A 233 6.85 -7.34 10.14
N GLU A 234 6.92 -7.05 11.43
CA GLU A 234 8.13 -7.00 12.23
C GLU A 234 8.00 -7.96 13.41
N SER A 235 9.03 -8.76 13.68
CA SER A 235 9.19 -9.39 14.99
C SER A 235 9.56 -8.29 15.99
N THR A 236 8.85 -8.19 17.12
CA THR A 236 9.31 -7.35 18.24
C THR A 236 10.72 -7.77 18.65
N PRO A 237 11.66 -6.82 18.86
CA PRO A 237 12.98 -7.14 19.41
C PRO A 237 12.89 -7.71 20.82
#